data_AF-A0AA35KMJ1-F1
#
_entry.id   AF-A0AA35KMJ1-F1
#
_cell.length_a   1.000
_cell.length_b   1.000
_cell.length_c   1.000
_cell.angle_alpha   90.00
_cell.angle_beta   90.00
_cell.angle_gamma   90.00
#
_symmetry.space_group_name_H-M   'P 1'
#
loop_
_entity.id
_entity.type
_entity.pdbx_description
1 polymer ?
#
loop_
_entity_poly.entity_id
_entity_poly.type
_entity_poly.pdbx_seq_one_letter_code
_entity_poly.pdbx_strand_id
1 'polypeptide(L)'
;MERVSFCGWFRGKISEASNIVTYQPQPVSIFNISWAYTGRVDINPHCSLHITNLTLLDSGYYMLQKKKVLPDSSEVGRIYLAVKDLGGKKKVHILPAKVTAGLVVGCISLSLFLVGVTSYYTLSNYARIDPEQAHSILI
;
A
#
# COMPACT_ATOMS: atom_id res chain seq x y z
N MET A 1 -5.96 -42.71 19.56
CA MET A 1 -6.16 -41.46 18.79
C MET A 1 -5.93 -40.32 19.76
N GLU A 2 -4.87 -39.54 19.58
CA GLU A 2 -4.56 -38.42 20.49
C GLU A 2 -5.67 -37.37 20.43
N ARG A 3 -6.25 -37.00 21.59
CA ARG A 3 -7.29 -35.98 21.66
C ARG A 3 -6.64 -34.62 21.90
N VAL A 4 -6.90 -33.68 20.99
CA VAL A 4 -6.50 -32.28 21.15
C VAL A 4 -7.47 -31.59 22.11
N SER A 5 -6.96 -30.80 23.05
CA SER A 5 -7.75 -29.96 23.95
C SER A 5 -7.78 -28.49 23.52
N PHE A 6 -6.73 -28.03 22.83
CA PHE A 6 -6.59 -26.65 22.40
C PHE A 6 -5.67 -26.53 21.20
N CYS A 7 -6.03 -25.65 20.28
CA CYS A 7 -5.17 -25.19 19.21
C CYS A 7 -5.23 -23.69 19.04
N GLY A 8 -4.08 -23.04 18.97
CA GLY A 8 -3.95 -21.60 18.78
C GLY A 8 -2.96 -21.30 17.67
N TRP A 9 -3.37 -20.41 16.76
CA TRP A 9 -2.48 -19.86 15.74
C TRP A 9 -2.14 -18.42 16.05
N PHE A 10 -0.86 -18.10 15.90
CA PHE A 10 -0.31 -16.79 16.23
C PHE A 10 0.57 -16.28 15.10
N ARG A 11 0.59 -14.97 14.92
CA ARG A 11 1.47 -14.29 13.97
C ARG A 11 2.74 -13.81 14.66
N GLY A 12 3.88 -14.40 14.30
CA GLY A 12 5.18 -14.06 14.84
C GLY A 12 5.53 -14.85 16.11
N LYS A 13 5.27 -14.28 17.28
CA LYS A 13 5.52 -14.93 18.60
C LYS A 13 4.20 -15.43 19.18
N ILE A 14 4.23 -16.25 20.22
CA ILE A 14 3.02 -16.64 20.96
C ILE A 14 2.73 -15.55 22.00
N SER A 15 1.68 -14.76 21.78
CA SER A 15 1.15 -13.76 22.72
C SER A 15 -0.33 -13.46 22.42
N GLU A 16 -1.05 -12.82 23.33
CA GLU A 16 -2.45 -12.43 23.07
C GLU A 16 -2.57 -11.48 21.88
N ALA A 17 -1.71 -10.46 21.80
CA ALA A 17 -1.70 -9.48 20.72
C ALA A 17 -1.42 -10.08 19.33
N SER A 18 -0.78 -11.24 19.27
CA SER A 18 -0.47 -11.95 18.03
C SER A 18 -1.42 -13.11 17.75
N ASN A 19 -2.36 -13.40 18.65
CA ASN A 19 -3.32 -14.47 18.47
C ASN A 19 -4.23 -14.15 17.28
N ILE A 20 -4.31 -15.09 16.34
CA ILE A 20 -5.16 -14.99 15.16
C ILE A 20 -6.50 -15.66 15.48
N VAL A 21 -6.42 -16.92 15.91
CA VAL A 21 -7.59 -17.75 16.19
C VAL A 21 -7.21 -18.84 17.18
N THR A 22 -8.17 -19.23 18.04
CA THR A 22 -8.07 -20.42 18.88
C THR A 22 -9.27 -21.33 18.68
N TYR A 23 -9.04 -22.62 18.83
CA TYR A 23 -10.03 -23.68 18.75
C TYR A 23 -9.90 -24.60 19.96
N GLN A 24 -11.02 -24.81 20.64
CA GLN A 24 -11.15 -25.73 21.78
C GLN A 24 -12.26 -26.74 21.45
N PRO A 25 -11.93 -27.98 21.03
CA PRO A 25 -12.92 -28.94 20.53
C PRO A 25 -13.89 -29.49 21.59
N GLN A 26 -13.48 -29.59 22.86
CA GLN A 26 -14.26 -30.19 23.95
C GLN A 26 -14.30 -29.28 25.18
N PRO A 27 -15.40 -29.31 25.98
CA PRO A 27 -16.61 -30.13 25.82
C PRO A 27 -17.61 -29.60 24.77
N VAL A 28 -17.49 -28.33 24.39
CA VAL A 28 -18.19 -27.71 23.26
C VAL A 28 -17.13 -27.08 22.38
N SER A 29 -17.26 -27.23 21.06
CA SER A 29 -16.32 -26.62 20.12
C SER A 29 -16.44 -25.10 20.17
N ILE A 30 -15.44 -24.44 20.77
CA ILE A 30 -15.36 -22.99 20.88
C ILE A 30 -14.30 -22.48 19.90
N PHE A 31 -14.67 -21.47 19.13
CA PHE A 31 -13.77 -20.72 18.25
C PHE A 31 -13.67 -19.30 18.79
N ASN A 32 -12.48 -18.89 19.24
CA ASN A 32 -12.25 -17.49 19.60
C ASN A 32 -11.41 -16.83 18.52
N ILE A 33 -12.01 -15.80 17.96
CA ILE A 33 -11.39 -14.90 16.99
C ILE A 33 -10.75 -13.76 17.78
N SER A 34 -9.48 -13.45 17.50
CA SER A 34 -8.72 -12.39 18.19
C SER A 34 -8.41 -11.22 17.26
N TRP A 35 -7.74 -10.19 17.78
CA TRP A 35 -7.50 -8.92 17.09
C TRP A 35 -6.67 -9.06 15.81
N ALA A 36 -5.81 -10.09 15.72
CA ALA A 36 -5.05 -10.35 14.49
C ALA A 36 -5.87 -11.06 13.41
N TYR A 37 -7.17 -11.29 13.64
CA TYR A 37 -8.08 -11.87 12.67
C TYR A 37 -8.50 -10.87 11.61
N THR A 38 -8.28 -11.23 10.35
CA THR A 38 -8.57 -10.36 9.20
C THR A 38 -9.82 -10.78 8.42
N GLY A 39 -10.62 -11.72 8.94
CA GLY A 39 -11.78 -12.27 8.22
C GLY A 39 -11.45 -13.28 7.12
N ARG A 40 -10.17 -13.66 6.99
CA ARG A 40 -9.66 -14.52 5.90
C ARG A 40 -9.15 -15.87 6.37
N VAL A 41 -9.40 -16.22 7.62
CA VAL A 41 -8.74 -17.35 8.30
C VAL A 41 -9.79 -18.33 8.79
N ASP A 42 -9.62 -19.61 8.48
CA ASP A 42 -10.40 -20.70 9.05
C ASP A 42 -9.48 -21.69 9.76
N ILE A 43 -9.97 -22.30 10.83
CA ILE A 43 -9.25 -23.37 11.55
C ILE A 43 -10.06 -24.66 11.50
N ASN A 44 -9.39 -25.78 11.20
CA ASN A 44 -10.05 -27.08 11.17
C ASN A 44 -9.91 -27.82 12.53
N PRO A 45 -10.69 -28.90 12.75
CA PRO A 45 -10.59 -29.72 13.96
C PRO A 45 -9.24 -30.41 14.19
N HIS A 46 -8.39 -30.48 13.17
CA HIS A 46 -7.02 -31.01 13.22
C HIS A 46 -5.96 -29.92 13.41
N CYS A 47 -6.38 -28.69 13.75
CA CYS A 47 -5.51 -27.55 14.01
C CYS A 47 -4.75 -27.01 12.80
N SER A 48 -5.19 -27.31 11.58
CA SER A 48 -4.66 -26.66 10.39
C SER A 48 -5.24 -25.26 10.24
N LEU A 49 -4.40 -24.32 9.81
CA LEU A 49 -4.80 -22.98 9.44
C LEU A 49 -5.04 -22.89 7.93
N HIS A 50 -6.21 -22.44 7.53
CA HIS A 50 -6.50 -22.08 6.15
C HIS A 50 -6.56 -20.56 6.06
N ILE A 51 -5.77 -19.97 5.15
CA ILE A 51 -5.75 -18.52 4.91
C ILE A 51 -6.15 -18.28 3.45
N THR A 52 -7.22 -17.53 3.24
CA THR A 52 -7.72 -17.17 1.90
C THR A 52 -7.24 -15.78 1.50
N ASN A 53 -7.24 -15.51 0.18
CA ASN A 53 -6.88 -14.21 -0.39
C ASN A 53 -5.54 -13.65 0.15
N LEU A 54 -4.48 -14.44 -0.02
CA LEU A 54 -3.12 -14.10 0.44
C LEU A 54 -2.58 -12.85 -0.24
N THR A 55 -1.93 -12.00 0.54
CA THR A 55 -1.26 -10.77 0.11
C THR A 55 0.22 -10.82 0.47
N LEU A 56 1.04 -9.93 -0.10
CA LEU A 56 2.44 -9.79 0.30
C LEU A 56 2.61 -9.52 1.80
N LEU A 57 1.64 -8.79 2.38
CA LEU A 57 1.59 -8.47 3.80
C LEU A 57 1.33 -9.69 4.68
N ASP A 58 0.98 -10.86 4.15
CA ASP A 58 0.82 -12.10 4.93
C ASP A 58 2.13 -12.86 5.09
N SER A 59 3.21 -12.45 4.43
CA SER A 59 4.51 -13.08 4.63
C SER A 59 4.99 -12.90 6.07
N GLY A 60 5.60 -13.95 6.64
CA GLY A 60 6.13 -13.91 8.00
C GLY A 60 6.07 -15.24 8.72
N TYR A 61 6.46 -15.21 9.99
CA TYR A 61 6.38 -16.38 10.86
C TYR A 61 4.97 -16.57 11.40
N TYR A 62 4.52 -17.81 11.42
CA TYR A 62 3.30 -18.28 12.05
C TYR A 62 3.67 -19.35 13.07
N MET A 63 3.05 -19.27 14.24
CA MET A 63 3.26 -20.22 15.33
C MET A 63 1.96 -20.98 15.58
N LEU A 64 2.06 -22.30 15.69
CA LEU A 64 0.99 -23.17 16.17
C LEU A 64 1.32 -23.56 17.60
N GLN A 65 0.37 -23.41 18.50
CA GLN A 65 0.38 -24.06 19.81
C GLN A 65 -0.74 -25.09 19.84
N LYS A 66 -0.39 -26.36 20.08
CA LYS A 66 -1.33 -27.47 20.19
C LYS A 66 -1.16 -28.13 21.55
N LYS A 67 -2.24 -28.27 22.31
CA LYS A 67 -2.25 -29.00 23.58
C LYS A 67 -3.03 -30.30 23.41
N LYS A 68 -2.49 -31.38 23.92
CA LYS A 68 -3.16 -32.69 23.96
C LYS A 68 -3.78 -32.90 25.33
N VAL A 69 -4.90 -33.62 25.38
CA VAL A 69 -5.52 -34.06 26.63
C VAL A 69 -4.63 -35.11 27.29
N LEU A 70 -4.14 -36.07 26.51
CA LEU A 70 -3.39 -37.24 26.96
C LEU A 70 -2.35 -37.64 25.90
N PRO A 71 -1.05 -37.71 26.25
CA PRO A 71 -0.45 -37.13 27.47
C PRO A 71 -0.62 -35.60 27.49
N ASP A 72 -0.73 -35.00 28.68
CA ASP A 72 -0.82 -33.53 28.86
C ASP A 72 0.49 -32.89 28.40
N SER A 73 0.53 -32.60 27.11
CA SER A 73 1.72 -32.20 26.40
C SER A 73 1.35 -31.05 25.47
N SER A 74 2.28 -30.11 25.37
CA SER A 74 2.17 -28.98 24.46
C SER A 74 3.17 -29.18 23.34
N GLU A 75 2.67 -29.14 22.11
CA GLU A 75 3.46 -29.07 20.89
C GLU A 75 3.45 -27.63 20.40
N VAL A 76 4.61 -27.13 19.99
CA VAL A 76 4.75 -25.81 19.37
C VAL A 76 5.40 -25.98 18.01
N GLY A 77 4.72 -25.51 16.97
CA GLY A 77 5.21 -25.50 15.60
C GLY A 77 5.50 -24.07 15.14
N ARG A 78 6.51 -23.90 14.30
CA ARG A 78 6.85 -22.62 13.65
C ARG A 78 6.98 -22.81 12.16
N ILE A 79 6.28 -21.99 11.39
CA ILE A 79 6.29 -22.02 9.92
C ILE A 79 6.57 -20.61 9.42
N TYR A 80 7.34 -20.48 8.34
CA TYR A 80 7.48 -19.22 7.62
C TYR A 80 6.65 -19.27 6.35
N LEU A 81 5.66 -18.38 6.23
CA LEU A 81 4.88 -18.19 5.02
C LEU A 81 5.58 -17.14 4.15
N ALA A 82 5.89 -17.50 2.91
CA ALA A 82 6.44 -16.57 1.93
C ALA A 82 5.41 -16.39 0.81
N VAL A 83 4.86 -15.18 0.69
CA VAL A 83 4.00 -14.80 -0.45
C VAL A 83 4.86 -14.00 -1.42
N LYS A 84 4.92 -14.44 -2.66
CA LYS A 84 5.62 -13.73 -3.73
C LYS A 84 4.61 -13.26 -4.75
N ASP A 85 4.69 -11.98 -5.09
CA ASP A 85 4.05 -11.47 -6.29
C ASP A 85 4.95 -11.82 -7.47
N LEU A 86 4.42 -12.64 -8.38
CA LEU A 86 5.10 -12.97 -9.64
C LEU A 86 4.81 -11.93 -10.73
N GLY A 87 4.13 -10.82 -10.36
CA GLY A 87 3.71 -9.74 -11.22
C GLY A 87 4.80 -9.31 -12.19
N GLY A 88 4.59 -9.65 -13.47
CA GLY A 88 5.41 -9.18 -14.58
C GLY A 88 5.52 -7.66 -14.50
N LYS A 89 6.76 -7.16 -14.60
CA LYS A 89 7.14 -5.74 -14.52
C LYS A 89 6.01 -4.88 -15.08
N LYS A 90 5.22 -4.21 -14.23
CA LYS A 90 4.36 -3.13 -14.69
C LYS A 90 5.32 -2.18 -15.40
N LYS A 91 5.23 -2.10 -16.73
CA LYS A 91 5.96 -1.09 -17.49
C LYS A 91 5.36 0.23 -17.06
N VAL A 92 5.93 0.82 -16.01
CA VAL A 92 5.75 2.24 -15.76
C VAL A 92 6.25 2.89 -17.03
N HIS A 93 5.34 3.50 -17.80
CA HIS A 93 5.71 4.29 -18.96
C HIS A 93 6.40 5.56 -18.45
N ILE A 94 7.65 5.41 -18.03
CA ILE A 94 8.54 6.53 -17.76
C ILE A 94 8.89 7.06 -19.14
N LEU A 95 8.41 8.26 -19.45
CA LEU A 95 8.80 8.94 -20.67
C LEU A 95 10.33 9.06 -20.69
N PRO A 96 10.97 8.84 -21.85
CA PRO A 96 12.42 8.98 -21.95
C PRO A 96 12.83 10.35 -21.42
N ALA A 97 13.92 10.43 -20.67
CA ALA A 97 14.42 11.70 -20.14
C ALA A 97 14.56 12.79 -21.22
N LYS A 98 14.85 12.38 -22.46
CA LYS A 98 14.91 13.25 -23.65
C LYS A 98 13.55 13.88 -24.01
N VAL A 99 12.46 13.13 -23.91
CA VAL A 99 11.10 13.62 -24.19
C VAL A 99 10.68 14.61 -23.10
N THR A 100 10.97 14.32 -21.83
CA THR A 100 10.68 15.22 -20.71
C THR A 100 11.48 16.53 -20.83
N ALA A 101 12.78 16.46 -21.14
CA ALA A 101 13.60 17.64 -21.33
C ALA A 101 13.11 18.51 -22.51
N GLY A 102 12.74 17.88 -23.64
CA GLY A 102 12.20 18.58 -24.79
C GLY A 102 10.89 19.32 -24.49
N LEU A 103 9.99 18.71 -23.71
CA LEU A 103 8.72 19.33 -23.33
C LEU A 103 8.95 20.56 -22.42
N VAL A 104 9.86 20.46 -21.45
CA VAL A 104 10.21 21.57 -20.56
C VAL A 104 10.82 22.74 -21.34
N VAL A 105 11.82 22.45 -22.19
CA VAL A 105 12.49 23.49 -22.99
C VAL A 105 11.52 24.15 -23.98
N GLY A 106 10.63 23.36 -24.58
CA GLY A 106 9.59 23.86 -25.48
C GLY A 106 8.62 24.82 -24.78
N CYS A 107 8.14 24.47 -23.58
CA CYS A 107 7.26 25.34 -22.80
C CYS A 107 7.95 26.65 -22.41
N ILE A 108 9.20 26.61 -21.94
CA ILE A 108 9.95 27.81 -21.54
C ILE A 108 10.16 28.74 -22.74
N SER A 109 10.56 28.18 -23.89
CA SER A 109 10.82 28.95 -25.11
C SER A 109 9.54 29.62 -25.63
N LEU A 110 8.42 28.89 -25.61
CA LEU A 110 7.12 29.43 -26.03
C LEU A 110 6.65 30.55 -25.10
N SER A 111 6.79 30.39 -23.79
CA SER A 111 6.44 31.44 -22.81
C SER A 111 7.24 32.71 -23.02
N LEU A 112 8.56 32.61 -23.23
CA LEU A 112 9.42 33.77 -23.50
C LEU A 112 9.03 34.49 -24.80
N PHE A 113 8.71 33.72 -25.85
CA PHE A 113 8.27 34.28 -27.12
C PHE A 113 6.96 35.06 -26.95
N LEU A 114 5.97 34.50 -26.26
CA LEU A 114 4.68 35.16 -26.02
C LEU A 114 4.84 36.45 -25.19
N VAL A 115 5.70 36.45 -24.17
CA VAL A 115 5.99 37.66 -23.38
C VAL A 115 6.68 38.73 -24.23
N GLY A 116 7.66 38.34 -25.07
CA GLY A 116 8.34 39.26 -25.97
C GLY A 116 7.39 39.91 -26.98
N VAL A 117 6.52 39.09 -27.60
CA VAL A 117 5.53 39.57 -28.57
C VAL A 117 4.52 40.51 -27.93
N THR A 118 3.96 40.16 -26.77
CA THR A 118 3.00 41.03 -26.07
C THR A 118 3.64 42.36 -25.65
N SER A 119 4.87 42.33 -25.12
CA SER A 119 5.62 43.54 -24.74
C SER A 119 5.94 44.43 -25.95
N TYR A 120 6.28 43.82 -27.09
CA TYR A 120 6.51 44.56 -28.34
C TYR A 120 5.23 45.26 -28.83
N TYR A 121 4.10 44.54 -28.82
CA TYR A 121 2.82 45.12 -29.23
C TYR A 121 2.40 46.26 -28.31
N THR A 122 2.50 46.11 -26.98
CA THR A 122 2.14 47.18 -26.04
C THR A 122 3.03 48.40 -26.21
N LEU A 123 4.35 48.23 -26.33
CA LEU A 123 5.27 49.35 -26.54
C LEU A 123 5.04 50.05 -27.89
N SER A 124 4.84 49.28 -28.96
CA SER A 124 4.58 49.84 -30.29
C SER A 124 3.26 50.59 -30.37
N ASN A 125 2.26 50.19 -29.56
CA ASN A 125 1.00 50.90 -29.44
C ASN A 125 1.16 52.15 -28.56
N TYR A 126 1.93 52.08 -27.46
CA TYR A 126 2.23 53.25 -26.63
C TYR A 126 2.99 54.33 -27.40
N ALA A 127 4.03 53.95 -28.15
CA ALA A 127 4.80 54.87 -28.98
C ALA A 127 4.00 55.49 -30.15
N ARG A 128 2.88 54.88 -30.53
CA ARG A 128 1.96 55.42 -31.54
C ARG A 128 0.97 56.44 -30.97
N ILE A 129 0.84 56.54 -29.65
CA ILE A 129 -0.20 57.33 -28.97
C ILE A 129 0.28 58.74 -28.57
N ASP A 130 1.56 59.12 -28.68
CA ASP A 130 1.98 60.52 -28.47
C ASP A 130 3.18 60.96 -29.33
N PRO A 131 3.07 62.13 -30.01
CA PRO A 131 3.47 63.37 -29.35
C PRO A 131 2.53 64.58 -29.55
N GLU A 132 1.20 64.40 -29.64
CA GLU A 132 0.27 65.53 -29.92
C GLU A 132 -0.93 65.63 -28.95
N GLN A 133 -0.79 65.23 -27.68
CA GLN A 133 -1.77 65.54 -26.62
C GLN A 133 -1.15 66.11 -25.33
N ALA A 134 0.08 66.64 -25.37
CA ALA A 134 0.72 67.28 -24.21
C ALA A 134 0.41 68.79 -24.04
N HIS A 135 -0.50 69.38 -24.82
CA HIS A 135 -0.73 70.85 -24.84
C HIS A 135 -2.20 71.29 -24.68
N SER A 136 -3.04 70.56 -23.94
CA SER A 136 -4.38 71.05 -23.54
C SER A 136 -4.84 70.56 -22.15
N ILE A 137 -3.90 70.41 -21.21
CA ILE A 137 -4.21 70.32 -19.78
C ILE A 137 -3.30 71.29 -19.02
N LEU A 138 -3.42 72.57 -19.35
CA LEU A 138 -3.00 73.71 -18.53
C LEU A 138 -3.57 74.99 -19.17
N ILE A 139 -4.83 75.27 -18.82
CA ILE A 139 -5.49 76.56 -18.52
C ILE A 139 -6.99 76.28 -18.47
#